data_AF-A0A2V8XEY2-F1
#
_entry.id   AF-A0A2V8XEY2-F1
#
_cell.length_a   1.000
_cell.length_b   1.000
_cell.length_c   1.000
_cell.angle_alpha   90.00
_cell.angle_beta   90.00
_cell.angle_gamma   90.00
#
_symmetry.space_group_name_H-M   'P 1'
#
loop_
_entity.id
_entity.type
_entity.pdbx_description
1 polymer ?
#
loop_
_entity_poly.entity_id
_entity_poly.type
_entity_poly.pdbx_seq_one_letter_code
_entity_poly.pdbx_strand_id
1 'polypeptide(L)'
;MKVIVADKISDRGVQLLKEQPGWNVVMTANDSLKAEIADADALIVRSATRVTAELLDCAKQLRAVGRAGVGVDNIDLDEATKRGVLVMSTPGGSSVSVAEHTFALLLALVRQLPKFDAAMREGRWEKSSSGAEVRGKTLGLVGLGRIGSEVASRAEAFDMRVVAYDPFISEAAARELSVELVPLDQLLAECDFISLHTAVSPQTRDMINALSIAKMKKGVRIINAARGELINEADLAAAIKGGHVAGAALDVFAEEPPKNCPLIGLPNVITTPHVAGSTAEAQEELGTQVALQIRDYLVEGVIRNAVNLPALSPDQYRRVRPYLELAERLGSLVSQAAGVRPARIRIRYAGEVAEVGTHLLRSAVLAGVLNAVLDQKVNVVNAPAVAAARGLTVEEQTRRREHGFPNTLEVSALPEKTGTAAGFTAEGTVLHDGSPRVLQIEGIPLEAQLEGTILYLRNRDEPGVIGQIGTTL
;
A
#
# COMPACT_ATOMS: atom_id res chain seq x y z
N MET A 1 -1.54 -24.26 8.91
CA MET A 1 -0.83 -22.97 8.75
C MET A 1 -0.66 -22.34 10.12
N LYS A 2 0.49 -21.73 10.41
CA LYS A 2 0.74 -21.04 11.67
C LYS A 2 0.65 -19.53 11.47
N VAL A 3 -0.19 -18.86 12.25
CA VAL A 3 -0.34 -17.40 12.22
C VAL A 3 0.02 -16.85 13.58
N ILE A 4 0.97 -15.92 13.61
CA ILE A 4 1.37 -15.24 14.84
C ILE A 4 0.68 -13.88 14.91
N VAL A 5 0.02 -13.61 16.04
CA VAL A 5 -0.50 -12.29 16.40
C VAL A 5 0.41 -11.72 17.47
N ALA A 6 1.34 -10.84 17.05
CA ALA A 6 2.38 -10.32 17.93
C ALA A 6 1.94 -9.12 18.76
N ASP A 7 1.03 -8.32 18.22
CA ASP A 7 0.39 -7.22 18.93
C ASP A 7 -1.11 -7.50 19.05
N LYS A 8 -1.73 -7.05 20.15
CA LYS A 8 -3.16 -7.26 20.39
C LYS A 8 -4.00 -6.59 19.30
N ILE A 9 -4.73 -7.40 18.54
CA ILE A 9 -5.80 -7.01 17.62
C ILE A 9 -7.18 -7.28 18.24
N SER A 10 -8.25 -6.98 17.50
CA SER A 10 -9.62 -7.24 17.92
C SER A 10 -9.90 -8.72 18.18
N ASP A 11 -10.78 -8.98 19.15
CA ASP A 11 -11.19 -10.35 19.50
C ASP A 11 -11.87 -11.02 18.30
N ARG A 12 -12.66 -10.26 17.53
CA ARG A 12 -13.25 -10.74 16.27
C ARG A 12 -12.20 -11.12 15.23
N GLY A 13 -11.16 -10.30 15.08
CA GLY A 13 -10.03 -10.60 14.20
C GLY A 13 -9.34 -11.91 14.57
N VAL A 14 -9.06 -12.12 15.87
CA VAL A 14 -8.48 -13.38 16.37
C VAL A 14 -9.42 -14.57 16.12
N GLN A 15 -10.72 -14.39 16.37
CA GLN A 15 -11.72 -15.44 16.16
C GLN A 15 -11.78 -15.88 14.69
N LEU A 16 -11.78 -14.95 13.73
CA LEU A 16 -11.79 -15.24 12.30
C LEU A 16 -10.61 -16.11 11.86
N LEU A 17 -9.44 -15.92 12.47
CA LEU A 17 -8.24 -16.73 12.23
C LEU A 17 -8.39 -18.13 12.84
N LYS A 18 -8.93 -18.22 14.07
CA LYS A 18 -9.14 -19.50 14.78
C LYS A 18 -10.23 -20.37 14.15
N GLU A 19 -11.20 -19.76 13.48
CA GLU A 19 -12.27 -20.45 12.74
C GLU A 19 -11.74 -21.16 11.48
N GLN A 20 -10.51 -20.88 11.04
CA GLN A 20 -9.92 -21.53 9.87
C GLN A 20 -9.45 -22.96 10.17
N PRO A 21 -9.91 -23.98 9.40
CA PRO A 21 -9.48 -25.35 9.60
C PRO A 21 -7.96 -25.53 9.44
N GLY A 22 -7.32 -26.21 10.39
CA GLY A 22 -5.89 -26.49 10.33
C GLY A 22 -4.97 -25.28 10.59
N TRP A 23 -5.51 -24.19 11.13
CA TRP A 23 -4.73 -23.03 11.54
C TRP A 23 -4.31 -23.11 13.01
N ASN A 24 -3.04 -22.83 13.28
CA ASN A 24 -2.49 -22.64 14.62
C ASN A 24 -2.27 -21.15 14.85
N VAL A 25 -3.14 -20.50 15.62
CA VAL A 25 -3.07 -19.07 15.92
C VAL A 25 -2.37 -18.87 17.26
N VAL A 26 -1.14 -18.36 17.21
CA VAL A 26 -0.28 -18.11 18.38
C VAL A 26 -0.29 -16.63 18.71
N MET A 27 -0.64 -16.28 19.94
CA MET A 27 -0.54 -14.92 20.44
C MET A 27 0.72 -14.82 21.30
N THR A 28 1.73 -14.06 20.86
CA THR A 28 3.04 -14.00 21.53
C THR A 28 3.73 -12.67 21.27
N ALA A 29 4.30 -12.04 22.29
CA ALA A 29 4.97 -10.75 22.15
C ALA A 29 6.50 -10.89 22.09
N ASN A 30 7.16 -9.81 21.66
CA ASN A 30 8.60 -9.56 21.48
C ASN A 30 9.61 -10.64 21.95
N ASP A 31 9.66 -11.01 23.23
CA ASP A 31 10.74 -11.85 23.77
C ASP A 31 10.70 -13.31 23.25
N SER A 32 9.52 -13.85 22.98
CA SER A 32 9.33 -15.19 22.42
C SER A 32 9.08 -15.20 20.91
N LEU A 33 8.88 -14.02 20.30
CA LEU A 33 8.52 -13.90 18.89
C LEU A 33 9.60 -14.48 17.95
N LYS A 34 10.88 -14.22 18.25
CA LYS A 34 11.99 -14.73 17.42
C LYS A 34 12.03 -16.27 17.35
N ALA A 35 11.64 -16.95 18.43
CA ALA A 35 11.61 -18.41 18.47
C ALA A 35 10.38 -18.97 17.72
N GLU A 36 9.23 -18.32 17.87
CA GLU A 36 7.97 -18.79 17.30
C GLU A 36 7.85 -18.52 15.79
N ILE A 37 8.53 -17.51 15.25
CA ILE A 37 8.34 -17.06 13.86
C ILE A 37 8.96 -17.99 12.80
N ALA A 38 9.80 -18.95 13.21
CA ALA A 38 10.58 -19.77 12.28
C ALA A 38 9.72 -20.58 11.29
N ASP A 39 8.60 -21.11 11.76
CA ASP A 39 7.62 -21.91 11.03
C ASP A 39 6.29 -21.17 10.82
N ALA A 40 6.26 -19.85 11.01
CA ALA A 40 5.05 -19.04 10.81
C ALA A 40 4.79 -18.78 9.32
N ASP A 41 3.55 -18.98 8.88
CA ASP A 41 3.07 -18.59 7.55
C ASP A 41 2.75 -17.10 7.48
N ALA A 42 2.25 -16.52 8.57
CA ALA A 42 1.92 -15.11 8.65
C ALA A 42 2.18 -14.50 10.03
N LEU A 43 2.46 -13.20 10.03
CA LEU A 43 2.65 -12.37 11.21
C LEU A 43 1.68 -11.20 11.17
N ILE A 44 0.96 -10.95 12.26
CA ILE A 44 0.11 -9.78 12.44
C ILE A 44 0.71 -8.88 13.53
N VAL A 45 0.91 -7.61 13.20
CA VAL A 45 1.49 -6.59 14.08
C VAL A 45 0.62 -5.33 14.11
N ARG A 46 0.89 -4.47 15.09
CA ARG A 46 0.44 -3.08 15.20
C ARG A 46 1.67 -2.18 15.20
N SER A 47 1.75 -1.22 16.13
CA SER A 47 2.84 -0.26 16.23
C SER A 47 3.97 -0.69 17.20
N ALA A 48 3.72 -1.65 18.09
CA ALA A 48 4.66 -2.00 19.15
C ALA A 48 5.75 -2.96 18.66
N THR A 49 5.38 -4.01 17.92
CA THR A 49 6.34 -4.97 17.38
C THR A 49 7.05 -4.38 16.16
N ARG A 50 8.39 -4.41 16.13
CA ARG A 50 9.19 -4.00 14.96
C ARG A 50 9.56 -5.21 14.10
N VAL A 51 9.19 -5.19 12.83
CA VAL A 51 9.52 -6.22 11.84
C VAL A 51 10.79 -5.81 11.10
N THR A 52 11.93 -6.05 11.75
CA THR A 52 13.26 -5.72 11.23
C THR A 52 13.83 -6.85 10.37
N ALA A 53 14.92 -6.57 9.65
CA ALA A 53 15.71 -7.58 8.95
C ALA A 53 16.08 -8.78 9.83
N GLU A 54 16.51 -8.53 11.08
CA GLU A 54 16.85 -9.59 12.04
C GLU A 54 15.67 -10.50 12.38
N LEU A 55 14.45 -9.94 12.49
CA LEU A 55 13.27 -10.76 12.75
C LEU A 55 12.90 -11.59 11.51
N LEU A 56 12.97 -10.97 10.33
CA LEU A 56 12.74 -11.63 9.05
C LEU A 56 13.79 -12.72 8.75
N ASP A 57 14.99 -12.65 9.34
CA ASP A 57 16.02 -13.70 9.28
C ASP A 57 15.61 -15.00 9.97
N CYS A 58 14.87 -14.90 11.07
CA CYS A 58 14.33 -16.06 11.76
C CYS A 58 13.17 -16.68 10.98
N ALA A 59 12.43 -15.90 10.19
CA ALA A 59 11.12 -16.24 9.64
C ALA A 59 11.16 -16.97 8.28
N LYS A 60 11.66 -18.20 8.24
CA LYS A 60 11.95 -18.92 6.98
C LYS A 60 10.71 -19.31 6.15
N GLN A 61 9.55 -19.48 6.78
CA GLN A 61 8.30 -19.85 6.12
C GLN A 61 7.33 -18.67 5.91
N LEU A 62 7.72 -17.47 6.33
CA LEU A 62 6.82 -16.32 6.36
C LEU A 62 6.41 -15.91 4.95
N ARG A 63 5.10 -15.84 4.72
CA ARG A 63 4.51 -15.45 3.43
C ARG A 63 3.91 -14.05 3.48
N ALA A 64 3.37 -13.65 4.63
CA ALA A 64 2.74 -12.34 4.79
C ALA A 64 2.95 -11.71 6.17
N VAL A 65 3.03 -10.39 6.18
CA VAL A 65 2.92 -9.53 7.36
C VAL A 65 1.70 -8.64 7.19
N GLY A 66 0.76 -8.72 8.12
CA GLY A 66 -0.39 -7.83 8.19
C GLY A 66 -0.19 -6.79 9.30
N ARG A 67 -0.22 -5.51 8.96
CA ARG A 67 -0.28 -4.44 9.96
C ARG A 67 -1.72 -3.99 10.18
N ALA A 68 -2.23 -4.16 11.40
CA ALA A 68 -3.48 -3.52 11.84
C ALA A 68 -3.21 -2.04 12.13
N GLY A 69 -3.22 -1.24 11.07
CA GLY A 69 -2.90 0.18 11.06
C GLY A 69 -2.65 0.67 9.63
N VAL A 70 -2.60 2.00 9.46
CA VAL A 70 -2.43 2.62 8.14
C VAL A 70 -0.95 2.77 7.74
N GLY A 71 -0.12 3.34 8.62
CA GLY A 71 1.33 3.42 8.39
C GLY A 71 1.96 2.03 8.37
N VAL A 72 3.22 1.92 7.92
CA VAL A 72 4.02 0.66 7.98
C VAL A 72 5.46 0.90 8.46
N ASP A 73 5.69 2.02 9.14
CA ASP A 73 7.00 2.55 9.58
C ASP A 73 7.80 1.61 10.50
N ASN A 74 7.13 0.65 11.13
CA ASN A 74 7.74 -0.39 11.98
C ASN A 74 8.11 -1.67 11.22
N ILE A 75 7.97 -1.68 9.89
CA ILE A 75 8.25 -2.83 9.02
C ILE A 75 9.31 -2.45 8.00
N ASP A 76 10.39 -3.23 7.92
CA ASP A 76 11.39 -3.11 6.87
C ASP A 76 10.82 -3.65 5.54
N LEU A 77 10.24 -2.75 4.74
CA LEU A 77 9.59 -3.10 3.48
C LEU A 77 10.56 -3.65 2.46
N ASP A 78 11.78 -3.12 2.40
CA ASP A 78 12.78 -3.54 1.43
C ASP A 78 13.24 -4.97 1.73
N GLU A 79 13.47 -5.26 3.01
CA GLU A 79 13.87 -6.59 3.44
C GLU A 79 12.74 -7.61 3.34
N ALA A 80 11.50 -7.23 3.68
CA ALA A 80 10.33 -8.04 3.43
C ALA A 80 10.18 -8.36 1.93
N THR A 81 10.37 -7.35 1.07
CA THR A 81 10.28 -7.50 -0.38
C THR A 81 11.35 -8.44 -0.91
N LYS A 82 12.62 -8.29 -0.52
CA LYS A 82 13.70 -9.20 -0.96
C LYS A 82 13.39 -10.66 -0.64
N ARG A 83 12.81 -10.91 0.53
CA ARG A 83 12.43 -12.26 1.01
C ARG A 83 11.12 -12.78 0.43
N GLY A 84 10.44 -11.99 -0.39
CA GLY A 84 9.15 -12.36 -0.98
C GLY A 84 8.00 -12.38 0.04
N VAL A 85 8.14 -11.65 1.15
CA VAL A 85 7.10 -11.52 2.17
C VAL A 85 6.17 -10.38 1.78
N LEU A 86 4.88 -10.68 1.62
CA LEU A 86 3.86 -9.68 1.31
C LEU A 86 3.56 -8.84 2.54
N VAL A 87 3.59 -7.51 2.43
CA VAL A 87 3.18 -6.61 3.51
C VAL A 87 1.83 -5.98 3.15
N MET A 88 0.83 -6.15 4.02
CA MET A 88 -0.50 -5.55 3.86
C MET A 88 -0.81 -4.63 5.04
N SER A 89 -1.44 -3.50 4.77
CA SER A 89 -1.96 -2.58 5.81
C SER A 89 -3.49 -2.57 5.80
N THR A 90 -4.09 -1.80 6.70
CA THR A 90 -5.55 -1.66 6.80
C THR A 90 -5.94 -0.18 6.61
N PRO A 91 -5.77 0.38 5.39
CA PRO A 91 -6.18 1.75 5.11
C PRO A 91 -7.68 1.87 5.24
N GLY A 92 -8.16 2.99 5.78
CA GLY A 92 -9.58 3.25 5.93
C GLY A 92 -10.12 2.96 7.33
N GLY A 93 -9.64 1.92 8.02
CA GLY A 93 -10.23 1.45 9.27
C GLY A 93 -10.21 2.45 10.44
N SER A 94 -9.36 3.49 10.38
CA SER A 94 -9.33 4.56 11.37
C SER A 94 -9.85 5.90 10.85
N SER A 95 -10.43 5.97 9.63
CA SER A 95 -10.71 7.25 8.97
C SER A 95 -11.71 8.09 9.76
N VAL A 96 -12.79 7.46 10.23
CA VAL A 96 -13.84 8.09 11.03
C VAL A 96 -13.26 8.62 12.34
N SER A 97 -12.52 7.80 13.09
CA SER A 97 -11.94 8.21 14.37
C SER A 97 -10.91 9.32 14.23
N VAL A 98 -10.08 9.29 13.18
CA VAL A 98 -9.12 10.38 12.91
C VAL A 98 -9.84 11.66 12.52
N ALA A 99 -10.93 11.59 11.75
CA ALA A 99 -11.73 12.75 11.40
C ALA A 99 -12.44 13.35 12.63
N GLU A 100 -12.99 12.52 13.50
CA GLU A 100 -13.57 12.94 14.78
C GLU A 100 -12.53 13.59 15.69
N HIS A 101 -11.33 12.99 15.80
CA HIS A 101 -10.24 13.56 16.58
C HIS A 101 -9.77 14.91 16.00
N THR A 102 -9.68 15.02 14.67
CA THR A 102 -9.37 16.29 13.99
C THR A 102 -10.37 17.37 14.36
N PHE A 103 -11.67 17.05 14.33
CA PHE A 103 -12.73 17.98 14.72
C PHE A 103 -12.71 18.31 16.21
N ALA A 104 -12.44 17.33 17.07
CA ALA A 104 -12.28 17.53 18.49
C ALA A 104 -11.12 18.49 18.79
N LEU A 105 -9.97 18.30 18.13
CA LEU A 105 -8.81 19.20 18.20
C LEU A 105 -9.15 20.61 17.70
N LEU A 106 -9.85 20.73 16.56
CA LEU A 106 -10.28 22.02 16.01
C LEU A 106 -11.17 22.77 17.02
N LEU A 107 -12.22 22.12 17.54
CA LEU A 107 -13.13 22.74 18.50
C LEU A 107 -12.44 23.07 19.82
N ALA A 108 -11.60 22.17 20.34
CA ALA A 108 -10.83 22.39 21.56
C ALA A 108 -9.88 23.59 21.41
N LEU A 109 -9.24 23.75 20.24
CA LEU A 109 -8.35 24.85 19.93
C LEU A 109 -9.11 26.18 19.84
N VAL A 110 -10.23 26.19 19.12
CA VAL A 110 -11.07 27.38 18.92
C VAL A 110 -11.65 27.89 20.24
N ARG A 111 -12.02 26.97 21.14
CA ARG A 111 -12.69 27.27 22.41
C ARG A 111 -11.73 27.29 23.61
N GLN A 112 -10.45 27.02 23.37
CA GLN A 112 -9.39 26.95 24.39
C GLN A 112 -9.74 26.01 25.55
N LEU A 113 -10.39 24.87 25.23
CA LEU A 113 -10.92 23.95 26.24
C LEU A 113 -9.85 23.48 27.24
N PRO A 114 -8.65 23.02 26.80
CA PRO A 114 -7.65 22.53 27.75
C PRO A 114 -7.19 23.59 28.74
N LYS A 115 -7.11 24.85 28.31
CA LYS A 115 -6.74 25.98 29.18
C LYS A 115 -7.78 26.19 30.27
N PHE A 116 -9.06 26.30 29.91
CA PHE A 116 -10.13 26.56 30.88
C PHE A 116 -10.37 25.37 31.82
N ASP A 117 -10.25 24.16 31.30
CA ASP A 117 -10.31 22.92 32.08
C ASP A 117 -9.18 22.85 33.12
N ALA A 118 -7.93 23.15 32.73
CA ALA A 118 -6.81 23.24 33.65
C ALA A 118 -7.01 24.33 34.72
N ALA A 119 -7.46 25.53 34.34
CA ALA A 119 -7.74 26.61 35.28
C ALA A 119 -8.81 26.21 36.32
N MET A 120 -9.89 25.56 35.89
CA MET A 120 -10.95 25.09 36.78
C MET A 120 -10.45 24.03 37.77
N ARG A 121 -9.59 23.10 37.34
CA ARG A 121 -8.96 22.10 38.23
C ARG A 121 -8.06 22.73 39.28
N GLU A 122 -7.46 23.88 38.96
CA GLU A 122 -6.65 24.68 39.90
C GLU A 122 -7.50 25.63 40.76
N GLY A 123 -8.83 25.59 40.66
CA GLY A 123 -9.74 26.49 41.40
C GLY A 123 -9.77 27.92 40.86
N ARG A 124 -9.19 28.18 39.67
CA ARG A 124 -9.20 29.50 39.02
C ARG A 124 -10.45 29.65 38.13
N TRP A 125 -11.28 30.65 38.46
CA TRP A 125 -12.49 30.97 37.70
C TRP A 125 -12.23 32.05 36.64
N GLU A 126 -11.80 31.65 35.44
CA GLU A 126 -11.47 32.56 34.33
C GLU A 126 -12.66 32.77 33.37
N LYS A 127 -13.43 33.84 33.58
CA LYS A 127 -14.60 34.18 32.72
C LYS A 127 -14.25 34.95 31.43
N SER A 128 -13.05 35.52 31.31
CA SER A 128 -12.65 36.26 30.12
C SER A 128 -12.07 35.32 29.06
N SER A 129 -12.76 35.19 27.93
CA SER A 129 -12.32 34.42 26.77
C SER A 129 -12.56 35.20 25.48
N SER A 130 -11.66 35.02 24.51
CA SER A 130 -11.83 35.46 23.13
C SER A 130 -11.89 34.27 22.17
N GLY A 131 -12.52 33.17 22.60
CA GLY A 131 -12.80 32.04 21.71
C GLY A 131 -13.56 32.48 20.45
N ALA A 132 -13.54 31.66 19.40
CA ALA A 132 -14.21 31.98 18.15
C ALA A 132 -15.37 31.03 17.84
N GLU A 133 -16.24 31.47 16.93
CA GLU A 133 -17.23 30.59 16.29
C GLU A 133 -16.64 30.04 14.98
N VAL A 134 -16.93 28.78 14.67
CA VAL A 134 -16.51 28.12 13.41
C VAL A 134 -17.49 28.37 12.27
N ARG A 135 -18.75 28.68 12.59
CA ARG A 135 -19.81 28.97 11.63
C ARG A 135 -19.41 30.09 10.66
N GLY A 136 -19.61 29.83 9.37
CA GLY A 136 -19.27 30.76 8.28
C GLY A 136 -17.78 31.01 8.08
N LYS A 137 -16.89 30.33 8.82
CA LYS A 137 -15.43 30.39 8.61
C LYS A 137 -15.03 29.41 7.51
N THR A 138 -13.87 29.65 6.92
CA THR A 138 -13.30 28.79 5.87
C THR A 138 -12.32 27.78 6.47
N LEU A 139 -12.59 26.48 6.25
CA LEU A 139 -11.70 25.36 6.56
C LEU A 139 -11.00 24.92 5.27
N GLY A 140 -9.68 25.02 5.27
CA GLY A 140 -8.79 24.50 4.23
C GLY A 140 -8.33 23.08 4.55
N LEU A 141 -8.62 22.14 3.68
CA LEU A 141 -8.14 20.76 3.77
C LEU A 141 -6.97 20.53 2.82
N VAL A 142 -5.81 20.16 3.37
CA VAL A 142 -4.64 19.76 2.57
C VAL A 142 -4.65 18.24 2.45
N GLY A 143 -5.15 17.75 1.31
CA GLY A 143 -5.49 16.35 1.06
C GLY A 143 -6.98 16.08 1.24
N LEU A 144 -7.60 15.51 0.21
CA LEU A 144 -9.03 15.14 0.16
C LEU A 144 -9.17 13.62 -0.06
N GLY A 145 -8.31 12.85 0.61
CA GLY A 145 -8.45 11.39 0.72
C GLY A 145 -9.52 10.99 1.75
N ARG A 146 -9.57 9.70 2.11
CA ARG A 146 -10.59 9.14 3.02
C ARG A 146 -10.84 9.97 4.29
N ILE A 147 -9.78 10.36 5.00
CA ILE A 147 -9.90 11.18 6.23
C ILE A 147 -10.35 12.60 5.90
N GLY A 148 -9.77 13.23 4.87
CA GLY A 148 -10.14 14.58 4.45
C GLY A 148 -11.62 14.69 4.08
N SER A 149 -12.16 13.70 3.36
CA SER A 149 -13.59 13.64 3.03
C SER A 149 -14.49 13.51 4.26
N GLU A 150 -14.10 12.68 5.23
CA GLU A 150 -14.83 12.54 6.52
C GLU A 150 -14.82 13.85 7.33
N VAL A 151 -13.71 14.59 7.29
CA VAL A 151 -13.58 15.92 7.91
C VAL A 151 -14.45 16.93 7.16
N ALA A 152 -14.45 16.94 5.82
CA ALA A 152 -15.30 17.83 5.03
C ALA A 152 -16.79 17.68 5.37
N SER A 153 -17.29 16.45 5.45
CA SER A 153 -18.68 16.16 5.82
C SER A 153 -19.05 16.69 7.22
N ARG A 154 -18.14 16.56 8.19
CA ARG A 154 -18.34 17.14 9.54
C ARG A 154 -18.31 18.66 9.51
N ALA A 155 -17.47 19.27 8.68
CA ALA A 155 -17.38 20.73 8.54
C ALA A 155 -18.66 21.36 7.99
N GLU A 156 -19.30 20.69 7.03
CA GLU A 156 -20.58 21.09 6.47
C GLU A 156 -21.67 21.15 7.57
N ALA A 157 -21.70 20.16 8.47
CA ALA A 157 -22.64 20.14 9.61
C ALA A 157 -22.42 21.29 10.62
N PHE A 158 -21.26 21.96 10.59
CA PHE A 158 -20.93 23.14 11.39
C PHE A 158 -21.06 24.46 10.61
N ASP A 159 -21.71 24.45 9.44
CA ASP A 159 -21.89 25.60 8.55
C ASP A 159 -20.55 26.26 8.14
N MET A 160 -19.47 25.47 7.98
CA MET A 160 -18.18 25.97 7.50
C MET A 160 -18.12 25.96 5.98
N ARG A 161 -17.43 26.93 5.37
CA ARG A 161 -17.02 26.84 3.96
C ARG A 161 -15.81 25.92 3.87
N VAL A 162 -15.86 24.88 3.04
CA VAL A 162 -14.74 23.94 2.87
C VAL A 162 -14.08 24.15 1.52
N VAL A 163 -12.77 24.39 1.54
CA VAL A 163 -11.92 24.38 0.34
C VAL A 163 -10.82 23.36 0.54
N ALA A 164 -10.35 22.73 -0.54
CA ALA A 164 -9.31 21.71 -0.45
C ALA A 164 -8.24 21.84 -1.53
N TYR A 165 -7.03 21.43 -1.19
CA TYR A 165 -5.94 21.22 -2.13
C TYR A 165 -5.61 19.73 -2.18
N ASP A 166 -5.86 19.10 -3.34
CA ASP A 166 -5.43 17.73 -3.63
C ASP A 166 -5.18 17.58 -5.14
N PRO A 167 -3.93 17.33 -5.59
CA PRO A 167 -3.62 17.23 -7.01
C PRO A 167 -4.07 15.90 -7.65
N PHE A 168 -4.59 14.95 -6.88
CA PHE A 168 -4.95 13.61 -7.34
C PHE A 168 -6.46 13.34 -7.34
N ILE A 169 -7.27 14.29 -6.88
CA ILE A 169 -8.74 14.19 -6.85
C ILE A 169 -9.34 15.02 -7.99
N SER A 170 -10.38 14.47 -8.63
CA SER A 170 -11.11 15.20 -9.68
C SER A 170 -12.05 16.24 -9.08
N GLU A 171 -12.28 17.35 -9.80
CA GLU A 171 -13.25 18.35 -9.37
C GLU A 171 -14.66 17.77 -9.17
N ALA A 172 -15.06 16.78 -9.98
CA ALA A 172 -16.35 16.13 -9.86
C ALA A 172 -16.51 15.43 -8.49
N ALA A 173 -15.50 14.65 -8.07
CA ALA A 173 -15.52 13.96 -6.78
C ALA A 173 -15.51 14.94 -5.59
N ALA A 174 -14.83 16.09 -5.72
CA ALA A 174 -14.85 17.12 -4.68
C ALA A 174 -16.21 17.81 -4.57
N ARG A 175 -16.88 18.10 -5.70
CA ARG A 175 -18.23 18.70 -5.73
C ARG A 175 -19.28 17.81 -5.09
N GLU A 176 -19.17 16.49 -5.21
CA GLU A 176 -20.05 15.54 -4.51
C GLU A 176 -19.97 15.64 -2.98
N LEU A 177 -18.85 16.16 -2.45
CA LEU A 177 -18.63 16.42 -1.03
C LEU A 177 -18.89 17.88 -0.63
N SER A 178 -19.50 18.69 -1.50
CA SER A 178 -19.66 20.14 -1.29
C SER A 178 -18.33 20.87 -1.07
N VAL A 179 -17.21 20.36 -1.62
CA VAL A 179 -15.86 20.94 -1.46
C VAL A 179 -15.39 21.60 -2.76
N GLU A 180 -14.84 22.81 -2.63
CA GLU A 180 -14.17 23.52 -3.72
C GLU A 180 -12.68 23.14 -3.77
N LEU A 181 -12.19 22.64 -4.91
CA LEU A 181 -10.75 22.45 -5.10
C LEU A 181 -10.07 23.76 -5.52
N VAL A 182 -9.03 24.13 -4.80
CA VAL A 182 -8.27 25.36 -5.04
C VAL A 182 -6.76 25.09 -5.02
N PRO A 183 -5.93 25.90 -5.71
CA PRO A 183 -4.49 25.84 -5.56
C PRO A 183 -4.05 26.07 -4.11
N LEU A 184 -2.94 25.45 -3.68
CA LEU A 184 -2.44 25.55 -2.31
C LEU A 184 -2.25 27.00 -1.85
N ASP A 185 -1.68 27.86 -2.70
CA ASP A 185 -1.47 29.28 -2.37
C ASP A 185 -2.79 30.03 -2.11
N GLN A 186 -3.87 29.68 -2.82
CA GLN A 186 -5.19 30.24 -2.58
C GLN A 186 -5.77 29.74 -1.25
N LEU A 187 -5.67 28.42 -0.98
CA LEU A 187 -6.10 27.83 0.29
C LEU A 187 -5.44 28.53 1.47
N LEU A 188 -4.11 28.70 1.42
CA LEU A 188 -3.35 29.37 2.48
C LEU A 188 -3.87 30.81 2.71
N ALA A 189 -4.14 31.54 1.65
CA ALA A 189 -4.54 32.94 1.71
C ALA A 189 -5.98 33.19 2.21
N GLU A 190 -6.91 32.23 2.06
CA GLU A 190 -8.33 32.44 2.38
C GLU A 190 -8.81 31.77 3.68
N CYS A 191 -8.11 30.72 4.15
CA CYS A 191 -8.58 29.86 5.22
C CYS A 191 -8.37 30.44 6.64
N ASP A 192 -9.41 30.30 7.47
CA ASP A 192 -9.33 30.60 8.91
C ASP A 192 -8.74 29.42 9.70
N PHE A 193 -8.97 28.21 9.18
CA PHE A 193 -8.49 26.94 9.72
C PHE A 193 -7.83 26.14 8.61
N ILE A 194 -6.70 25.52 8.88
CA ILE A 194 -6.04 24.62 7.94
C ILE A 194 -5.85 23.27 8.63
N SER A 195 -6.33 22.20 8.01
CA SER A 195 -6.17 20.83 8.49
C SER A 195 -5.42 19.98 7.48
N LEU A 196 -4.41 19.25 7.96
CA LEU A 196 -3.55 18.41 7.11
C LEU A 196 -4.03 16.95 7.11
N HIS A 197 -4.19 16.38 5.91
CA HIS A 197 -4.70 15.02 5.67
C HIS A 197 -3.96 14.30 4.53
N THR A 198 -2.71 14.66 4.30
CA THR A 198 -1.86 14.08 3.24
C THR A 198 -0.76 13.19 3.81
N ALA A 199 -0.22 12.29 2.98
CA ALA A 199 0.97 11.50 3.32
C ALA A 199 2.25 12.35 3.12
N VAL A 200 3.34 11.93 3.77
CA VAL A 200 4.66 12.56 3.58
C VAL A 200 5.26 12.07 2.28
N SER A 201 5.68 13.01 1.44
CA SER A 201 6.47 12.82 0.23
C SER A 201 7.58 13.88 0.19
N PRO A 202 8.55 13.79 -0.74
CA PRO A 202 9.51 14.87 -0.94
C PRO A 202 8.86 16.23 -1.21
N GLN A 203 7.64 16.25 -1.77
CA GLN A 203 6.90 17.47 -2.08
C GLN A 203 6.06 18.00 -0.90
N THR A 204 5.62 17.13 0.02
CA THR A 204 4.76 17.53 1.16
C THR A 204 5.52 17.65 2.48
N ARG A 205 6.76 17.16 2.55
CA ARG A 205 7.65 17.37 3.70
C ARG A 205 7.90 18.86 3.91
N ASP A 206 7.73 19.31 5.15
CA ASP A 206 7.85 20.71 5.56
C ASP A 206 7.01 21.68 4.69
N MET A 207 5.87 21.22 4.16
CA MET A 207 5.02 22.08 3.32
C MET A 207 4.44 23.27 4.10
N ILE A 208 4.25 23.11 5.41
CA ILE A 208 3.98 24.20 6.34
C ILE A 208 5.31 24.65 6.95
N ASN A 209 5.85 25.75 6.43
CA ASN A 209 7.12 26.36 6.83
C ASN A 209 6.98 27.88 6.87
N ALA A 210 8.05 28.61 7.18
CA ALA A 210 8.01 30.07 7.28
C ALA A 210 7.44 30.79 6.03
N LEU A 211 7.73 30.28 4.83
CA LEU A 211 7.27 30.88 3.57
C LEU A 211 5.78 30.63 3.34
N SER A 212 5.29 29.43 3.58
CA SER A 212 3.85 29.13 3.42
C SER A 212 3.03 29.76 4.54
N ILE A 213 3.55 29.80 5.77
CA ILE A 213 2.92 30.51 6.88
C ILE A 213 2.77 32.01 6.55
N ALA A 214 3.78 32.64 5.94
CA ALA A 214 3.71 34.06 5.58
C ALA A 214 2.58 34.40 4.59
N LYS A 215 2.10 33.42 3.81
CA LYS A 215 0.97 33.56 2.89
C LYS A 215 -0.38 33.40 3.60
N MET A 216 -0.40 32.91 4.84
CA MET A 216 -1.63 32.64 5.57
C MET A 216 -2.29 33.91 6.10
N LYS A 217 -3.57 33.81 6.44
CA LYS A 217 -4.27 34.86 7.18
C LYS A 217 -3.65 35.02 8.57
N LYS A 218 -3.45 36.26 8.98
CA LYS A 218 -3.13 36.57 10.39
C LYS A 218 -4.26 36.06 11.29
N GLY A 219 -3.93 35.25 12.27
CA GLY A 219 -4.87 34.60 13.18
C GLY A 219 -5.36 33.22 12.74
N VAL A 220 -4.79 32.65 11.67
CA VAL A 220 -5.05 31.28 11.23
C VAL A 220 -4.77 30.28 12.35
N ARG A 221 -5.49 29.16 12.35
CA ARG A 221 -5.27 28.02 13.25
C ARG A 221 -4.99 26.75 12.44
N ILE A 222 -3.99 25.98 12.87
CA ILE A 222 -3.51 24.81 12.13
C ILE A 222 -3.78 23.53 12.91
N ILE A 223 -4.30 22.50 12.24
CA ILE A 223 -4.58 21.19 12.81
C ILE A 223 -3.78 20.15 12.03
N ASN A 224 -3.09 19.25 12.74
CA ASN A 224 -2.38 18.14 12.12
C ASN A 224 -2.55 16.86 12.95
N ALA A 225 -3.36 15.95 12.43
CA ALA A 225 -3.48 14.58 12.90
C ALA A 225 -3.09 13.57 11.81
N ALA A 226 -2.27 14.01 10.84
CA ALA A 226 -1.84 13.19 9.72
C ALA A 226 -0.41 12.69 9.89
N ARG A 227 0.59 13.53 9.65
CA ARG A 227 2.03 13.20 9.79
C ARG A 227 2.81 14.40 10.29
N GLY A 228 3.75 14.19 11.21
CA GLY A 228 4.52 15.27 11.84
C GLY A 228 5.40 16.04 10.85
N GLU A 229 6.00 15.32 9.90
CA GLU A 229 6.95 15.88 8.93
C GLU A 229 6.32 16.79 7.87
N LEU A 230 5.00 17.01 7.91
CA LEU A 230 4.32 18.00 7.06
C LEU A 230 4.55 19.44 7.53
N ILE A 231 4.96 19.62 8.79
CA ILE A 231 5.14 20.91 9.44
C ILE A 231 6.57 21.06 9.91
N ASN A 232 7.21 22.16 9.53
CA ASN A 232 8.42 22.62 10.20
C ASN A 232 8.04 23.15 11.59
N GLU A 233 8.32 22.36 12.63
CA GLU A 233 7.87 22.67 13.99
C GLU A 233 8.46 23.97 14.55
N ALA A 234 9.70 24.32 14.15
CA ALA A 234 10.38 25.53 14.60
C ALA A 234 9.75 26.80 13.99
N ASP A 235 9.46 26.77 12.69
CA ASP A 235 8.79 27.88 11.99
C ASP A 235 7.39 28.11 12.53
N LEU A 236 6.62 27.04 12.78
CA LEU A 236 5.30 27.15 13.39
C LEU A 236 5.39 27.74 14.80
N ALA A 237 6.35 27.30 15.61
CA ALA A 237 6.53 27.83 16.97
C ALA A 237 6.89 29.33 16.94
N ALA A 238 7.75 29.76 16.01
CA ALA A 238 8.09 31.16 15.81
C ALA A 238 6.86 31.99 15.39
N ALA A 239 6.05 31.47 14.46
CA ALA A 239 4.85 32.15 13.98
C ALA A 239 3.75 32.28 15.05
N ILE A 240 3.62 31.30 15.94
CA ILE A 240 2.71 31.35 17.09
C ILE A 240 3.20 32.38 18.11
N LYS A 241 4.50 32.36 18.46
CA LYS A 241 5.10 33.35 19.38
C LYS A 241 5.01 34.78 18.82
N GLY A 242 5.14 34.93 17.50
CA GLY A 242 4.98 36.21 16.79
C GLY A 242 3.52 36.64 16.60
N GLY A 243 2.53 35.80 16.95
CA GLY A 243 1.11 36.11 16.83
C GLY A 243 0.57 36.15 15.40
N HIS A 244 1.31 35.62 14.41
CA HIS A 244 0.78 35.44 13.06
C HIS A 244 -0.19 34.25 13.03
N VAL A 245 0.19 33.13 13.64
CA VAL A 245 -0.67 31.96 13.84
C VAL A 245 -1.29 32.04 15.23
N ALA A 246 -2.63 31.98 15.32
CA ALA A 246 -3.33 32.12 16.60
C ALA A 246 -3.15 30.90 17.52
N GLY A 247 -2.91 29.72 16.94
CA GLY A 247 -2.66 28.49 17.67
C GLY A 247 -2.61 27.27 16.75
N ALA A 248 -2.22 26.13 17.31
CA ALA A 248 -2.16 24.87 16.58
C ALA A 248 -2.64 23.69 17.44
N ALA A 249 -3.13 22.63 16.80
CA ALA A 249 -3.49 21.39 17.47
C ALA A 249 -2.86 20.20 16.74
N LEU A 250 -1.98 19.47 17.41
CA LEU A 250 -1.11 18.46 16.81
C LEU A 250 -1.28 17.12 17.53
N ASP A 251 -1.54 16.06 16.78
CA ASP A 251 -1.51 14.68 17.29
C ASP A 251 -0.21 13.96 16.93
N VAL A 252 0.58 14.52 16.02
CA VAL A 252 1.76 13.86 15.42
C VAL A 252 2.96 14.80 15.40
N PHE A 253 4.16 14.24 15.47
CA PHE A 253 5.43 14.97 15.58
C PHE A 253 6.48 14.42 14.62
N ALA A 254 7.45 15.24 14.21
CA ALA A 254 8.51 14.79 13.29
C ALA A 254 9.41 13.72 13.93
N GLU A 255 9.59 13.77 15.25
CA GLU A 255 10.21 12.72 16.06
C GLU A 255 9.21 12.25 17.12
N GLU A 256 8.94 10.95 17.17
CA GLU A 256 8.02 10.35 18.14
C GLU A 256 8.72 9.24 18.95
N PRO A 257 8.75 9.32 20.30
CA PRO A 257 8.23 10.40 21.14
C PRO A 257 9.02 11.73 21.03
N PRO A 258 8.35 12.89 21.10
CA PRO A 258 9.01 14.18 20.95
C PRO A 258 9.93 14.46 22.15
N LYS A 259 11.20 14.76 21.87
CA LYS A 259 12.18 15.10 22.92
C LYS A 259 12.31 16.61 23.14
N ASN A 260 12.47 17.37 22.05
CA ASN A 260 12.75 18.81 22.09
C ASN A 260 11.82 19.59 21.14
N CYS A 261 10.54 19.23 21.09
CA CYS A 261 9.58 19.90 20.22
C CYS A 261 9.26 21.31 20.76
N PRO A 262 9.53 22.40 20.00
CA PRO A 262 9.34 23.78 20.48
C PRO A 262 7.87 24.20 20.61
N LEU A 263 6.94 23.35 20.17
CA LEU A 263 5.50 23.57 20.22
C LEU A 263 4.88 23.07 21.53
N ILE A 264 5.48 22.04 22.14
CA ILE A 264 4.99 21.49 23.42
C ILE A 264 5.18 22.54 24.52
N GLY A 265 4.10 22.81 25.26
CA GLY A 265 4.08 23.79 26.35
C GLY A 265 3.71 25.22 25.94
N LEU A 266 3.51 25.51 24.64
CA LEU A 266 2.97 26.80 24.23
C LEU A 266 1.48 26.91 24.62
N PRO A 267 1.03 28.04 25.18
CA PRO A 267 -0.34 28.16 25.74
C PRO A 267 -1.46 28.09 24.69
N ASN A 268 -1.13 28.35 23.42
CA ASN A 268 -2.06 28.28 22.28
C ASN A 268 -1.84 27.03 21.43
N VAL A 269 -1.16 26.01 21.96
CA VAL A 269 -0.93 24.74 21.27
C VAL A 269 -1.55 23.60 22.06
N ILE A 270 -2.32 22.76 21.38
CA ILE A 270 -2.84 21.50 21.91
C ILE A 270 -2.00 20.37 21.31
N THR A 271 -1.58 19.45 22.16
CA THR A 271 -0.81 18.27 21.72
C THR A 271 -1.42 17.00 22.27
N THR A 272 -1.58 15.98 21.42
CA THR A 272 -1.96 14.63 21.82
C THR A 272 -0.94 13.61 21.31
N PRO A 273 -0.74 12.46 21.99
CA PRO A 273 0.39 11.57 21.72
C PRO A 273 0.06 10.52 20.65
N HIS A 274 -0.27 10.95 19.43
CA HIS A 274 -0.58 10.10 18.28
C HIS A 274 -1.71 9.10 18.54
N VAL A 275 -2.86 9.64 18.99
CA VAL A 275 -4.02 8.86 19.43
C VAL A 275 -5.25 9.02 18.55
N ALA A 276 -5.18 9.75 17.44
CA ALA A 276 -6.33 9.98 16.57
C ALA A 276 -7.00 8.69 16.04
N GLY A 277 -6.22 7.62 15.84
CA GLY A 277 -6.73 6.30 15.44
C GLY A 277 -7.00 5.33 16.60
N SER A 278 -6.87 5.77 17.85
CA SER A 278 -6.87 4.91 19.04
C SER A 278 -8.24 4.81 19.71
N THR A 279 -9.27 4.43 18.95
CA THR A 279 -10.63 4.16 19.44
C THR A 279 -10.94 2.67 19.44
N ALA A 280 -11.90 2.22 20.25
CA ALA A 280 -12.29 0.80 20.30
C ALA A 280 -12.81 0.34 18.93
N GLU A 281 -13.61 1.18 18.27
CA GLU A 281 -14.22 0.95 16.97
C GLU A 281 -13.16 0.83 15.87
N ALA A 282 -12.17 1.73 15.85
CA ALA A 282 -11.08 1.63 14.89
C ALA A 282 -10.24 0.37 15.15
N GLN A 283 -9.95 0.03 16.41
CA GLN A 283 -9.21 -1.20 16.71
C GLN A 283 -9.97 -2.46 16.30
N GLU A 284 -11.29 -2.47 16.47
CA GLU A 284 -12.17 -3.55 16.01
C GLU A 284 -12.09 -3.73 14.49
N GLU A 285 -12.25 -2.64 13.75
CA GLU A 285 -12.23 -2.62 12.28
C GLU A 285 -10.85 -3.01 11.74
N LEU A 286 -9.78 -2.38 12.22
CA LEU A 286 -8.41 -2.68 11.79
C LEU A 286 -8.03 -4.14 12.08
N GLY A 287 -8.40 -4.67 13.25
CA GLY A 287 -8.14 -6.06 13.63
C GLY A 287 -8.91 -7.06 12.79
N THR A 288 -10.18 -6.76 12.48
CA THR A 288 -11.03 -7.60 11.62
C THR A 288 -10.51 -7.59 10.19
N GLN A 289 -10.21 -6.41 9.65
CA GLN A 289 -9.71 -6.23 8.29
C GLN A 289 -8.37 -6.96 8.09
N VAL A 290 -7.40 -6.80 9.00
CA VAL A 290 -6.10 -7.48 8.84
C VAL A 290 -6.24 -9.00 8.86
N ALA A 291 -7.12 -9.53 9.72
CA ALA A 291 -7.36 -10.97 9.83
C ALA A 291 -7.96 -11.54 8.53
N LEU A 292 -8.96 -10.84 7.96
CA LEU A 292 -9.55 -11.21 6.68
C LEU A 292 -8.52 -11.16 5.54
N GLN A 293 -7.66 -10.15 5.50
CA GLN A 293 -6.63 -10.03 4.47
C GLN A 293 -5.62 -11.18 4.54
N ILE A 294 -5.18 -11.56 5.75
CA ILE A 294 -4.27 -12.69 5.94
C ILE A 294 -4.95 -14.00 5.54
N ARG A 295 -6.21 -14.22 5.95
CA ARG A 295 -7.02 -15.36 5.52
C ARG A 295 -7.11 -15.45 4.00
N ASP A 296 -7.59 -14.38 3.37
CA ASP A 296 -7.82 -14.32 1.93
C ASP A 296 -6.52 -14.58 1.14
N TYR A 297 -5.39 -14.05 1.62
CA TYR A 297 -4.10 -14.31 0.99
C TYR A 297 -3.61 -15.75 1.20
N LEU A 298 -3.68 -16.28 2.41
CA LEU A 298 -3.15 -17.61 2.72
C LEU A 298 -4.00 -18.73 2.10
N VAL A 299 -5.32 -18.55 2.01
CA VAL A 299 -6.28 -19.54 1.50
C VAL A 299 -6.54 -19.37 0.00
N GLU A 300 -6.83 -18.16 -0.45
CA GLU A 300 -7.29 -17.89 -1.82
C GLU A 300 -6.23 -17.25 -2.71
N GLY A 301 -5.10 -16.82 -2.12
CA GLY A 301 -4.08 -16.02 -2.79
C GLY A 301 -4.51 -14.58 -3.06
N VAL A 302 -5.64 -14.12 -2.51
CA VAL A 302 -6.18 -12.78 -2.79
C VAL A 302 -5.38 -11.72 -2.02
N ILE A 303 -4.80 -10.78 -2.76
CA ILE A 303 -3.98 -9.70 -2.21
C ILE A 303 -4.83 -8.43 -2.09
N ARG A 304 -4.86 -7.82 -0.90
CA ARG A 304 -5.58 -6.56 -0.63
C ARG A 304 -4.67 -5.60 0.12
N ASN A 305 -4.75 -4.31 -0.23
CA ASN A 305 -4.00 -3.24 0.43
C ASN A 305 -2.52 -3.57 0.65
N ALA A 306 -1.90 -4.20 -0.35
CA ALA A 306 -0.48 -4.48 -0.33
C ALA A 306 0.30 -3.16 -0.36
N VAL A 307 1.36 -3.10 0.43
CA VAL A 307 2.20 -1.91 0.56
C VAL A 307 3.48 -2.05 -0.25
N ASN A 308 4.00 -3.26 -0.37
CA ASN A 308 5.18 -3.58 -1.18
C ASN A 308 4.86 -4.26 -2.52
N LEU A 309 3.60 -4.19 -2.96
CA LEU A 309 3.16 -4.64 -4.28
C LEU A 309 2.08 -3.67 -4.79
N PRO A 310 2.08 -3.26 -6.08
CA PRO A 310 1.08 -2.33 -6.57
C PRO A 310 -0.33 -2.91 -6.46
N ALA A 311 -1.24 -2.16 -5.84
CA ALA A 311 -2.58 -2.62 -5.49
C ALA A 311 -3.47 -2.78 -6.74
N LEU A 312 -4.35 -3.79 -6.71
CA LEU A 312 -5.48 -3.94 -7.61
C LEU A 312 -6.77 -3.88 -6.80
N SER A 313 -7.85 -3.35 -7.40
CA SER A 313 -9.19 -3.52 -6.83
C SER A 313 -9.60 -5.00 -6.82
N PRO A 314 -10.57 -5.42 -5.98
CA PRO A 314 -11.06 -6.80 -5.99
C PRO A 314 -11.55 -7.26 -7.37
N ASP A 315 -12.19 -6.37 -8.13
CA ASP A 315 -12.67 -6.65 -9.49
C ASP A 315 -11.52 -6.83 -10.47
N GLN A 316 -10.53 -5.95 -10.40
CA GLN A 316 -9.32 -6.05 -11.21
C GLN A 316 -8.56 -7.34 -10.91
N TYR A 317 -8.43 -7.70 -9.63
CA TYR A 317 -7.75 -8.94 -9.23
C TYR A 317 -8.48 -10.17 -9.76
N ARG A 318 -9.82 -10.23 -9.67
CA ARG A 318 -10.60 -11.36 -10.21
C ARG A 318 -10.39 -11.58 -11.70
N ARG A 319 -10.24 -10.50 -12.47
CA ARG A 319 -10.00 -10.53 -13.93
C ARG A 319 -8.59 -11.02 -14.27
N VAL A 320 -7.59 -10.65 -13.45
CA VAL A 320 -6.17 -10.97 -13.69
C VAL A 320 -5.78 -12.34 -13.13
N ARG A 321 -6.42 -12.78 -12.04
CA ARG A 321 -6.10 -14.02 -11.30
C ARG A 321 -5.89 -15.25 -12.20
N PRO A 322 -6.76 -15.57 -13.19
CA PRO A 322 -6.58 -16.76 -14.02
C PRO A 322 -5.29 -16.73 -14.85
N TYR A 323 -4.80 -15.55 -15.20
CA TYR A 323 -3.62 -15.37 -16.03
C TYR A 323 -2.31 -15.36 -15.23
N LEU A 324 -2.35 -15.31 -13.89
CA LEU A 324 -1.14 -15.37 -13.06
C LEU A 324 -0.43 -16.71 -13.21
N GLU A 325 -1.20 -17.80 -13.20
CA GLU A 325 -0.67 -19.15 -13.41
C GLU A 325 -0.15 -19.33 -14.83
N LEU A 326 -0.89 -18.83 -15.84
CA LEU A 326 -0.42 -18.81 -17.23
C LEU A 326 0.93 -18.08 -17.34
N ALA A 327 1.03 -16.89 -16.76
CA ALA A 327 2.22 -16.05 -16.78
C ALA A 327 3.44 -16.76 -16.17
N GLU A 328 3.27 -17.35 -14.99
CA GLU A 328 4.33 -18.10 -14.32
C GLU A 328 4.76 -19.32 -15.13
N ARG A 329 3.80 -20.11 -15.64
CA ARG A 329 4.11 -21.30 -16.43
C ARG A 329 4.76 -20.96 -17.78
N LEU A 330 4.33 -19.90 -18.46
CA LEU A 330 4.98 -19.41 -19.68
C LEU A 330 6.41 -18.93 -19.39
N GLY A 331 6.61 -18.18 -18.30
CA GLY A 331 7.93 -17.76 -17.84
C GLY A 331 8.87 -18.94 -17.61
N SER A 332 8.37 -19.98 -16.93
CA SER A 332 9.11 -21.22 -16.69
C SER A 332 9.44 -21.95 -18.00
N LEU A 333 8.47 -22.11 -18.89
CA LEU A 333 8.66 -22.76 -20.20
C LEU A 333 9.74 -22.06 -21.03
N VAL A 334 9.65 -20.73 -21.19
CA VAL A 334 10.62 -20.01 -22.02
C VAL A 334 12.03 -20.02 -21.42
N SER A 335 12.14 -20.01 -20.09
CA SER A 335 13.42 -20.05 -19.39
C SER A 335 14.12 -21.40 -19.58
N GLN A 336 13.37 -22.50 -19.48
CA GLN A 336 13.89 -23.86 -19.71
C GLN A 336 14.20 -24.12 -21.19
N ALA A 337 13.36 -23.63 -22.11
CA ALA A 337 13.47 -23.93 -23.54
C ALA A 337 14.40 -22.99 -24.32
N ALA A 338 14.78 -21.83 -23.77
CA ALA A 338 15.64 -20.87 -24.46
C ALA A 338 17.01 -21.42 -24.86
N GLY A 339 17.55 -22.39 -24.10
CA GLY A 339 18.88 -22.96 -24.35
C GLY A 339 20.05 -21.96 -24.24
N VAL A 340 19.77 -20.69 -23.91
CA VAL A 340 20.73 -19.60 -23.75
C VAL A 340 20.34 -18.73 -22.56
N ARG A 341 21.31 -18.04 -21.96
CA ARG A 341 21.05 -17.06 -20.89
C ARG A 341 20.28 -15.86 -21.47
N PRO A 342 19.05 -15.57 -21.01
CA PRO A 342 18.35 -14.38 -21.43
C PRO A 342 19.02 -13.14 -20.82
N ALA A 343 19.19 -12.10 -21.64
CA ALA A 343 19.53 -10.76 -21.16
C ALA A 343 18.26 -9.91 -21.00
N ARG A 344 17.20 -10.27 -21.74
CA ARG A 344 15.96 -9.51 -21.82
C ARG A 344 14.76 -10.46 -21.82
N ILE A 345 13.74 -10.13 -21.03
CA ILE A 345 12.43 -10.77 -21.07
C ILE A 345 11.46 -9.80 -21.72
N ARG A 346 10.86 -10.19 -22.84
CA ARG A 346 9.78 -9.42 -23.46
C ARG A 346 8.44 -10.04 -23.11
N ILE A 347 7.49 -9.20 -22.73
CA ILE A 347 6.12 -9.61 -22.44
C ILE A 347 5.19 -8.81 -23.34
N ARG A 348 4.34 -9.50 -24.10
CA ARG A 348 3.29 -8.86 -24.88
C ARG A 348 1.93 -9.25 -24.36
N TYR A 349 1.09 -8.24 -24.13
CA TYR A 349 -0.27 -8.38 -23.63
C TYR A 349 -1.26 -8.07 -24.76
N ALA A 350 -2.29 -8.89 -24.93
CA ALA A 350 -3.39 -8.60 -25.84
C ALA A 350 -4.73 -8.68 -25.11
N GLY A 351 -5.65 -7.78 -25.47
CA GLY A 351 -6.99 -7.72 -24.89
C GLY A 351 -7.01 -7.16 -23.48
N GLU A 352 -7.91 -7.70 -22.66
CA GLU A 352 -8.24 -7.23 -21.32
C GLU A 352 -7.05 -7.27 -20.35
N VAL A 353 -6.17 -8.26 -20.49
CA VAL A 353 -4.94 -8.39 -19.69
C VAL A 353 -3.92 -7.29 -19.97
N ALA A 354 -4.09 -6.55 -21.06
CA ALA A 354 -3.25 -5.40 -21.37
C ALA A 354 -3.73 -4.10 -20.72
N GLU A 355 -4.97 -4.08 -20.21
CA GLU A 355 -5.58 -2.91 -19.57
C GLU A 355 -5.48 -2.96 -18.04
N VAL A 356 -5.39 -4.15 -17.46
CA VAL A 356 -5.46 -4.35 -16.01
C VAL A 356 -4.38 -5.33 -15.53
N GLY A 357 -3.63 -4.93 -14.49
CA GLY A 357 -2.76 -5.83 -13.72
C GLY A 357 -1.52 -6.37 -14.45
N THR A 358 -1.06 -5.68 -15.51
CA THR A 358 0.18 -6.02 -16.24
C THR A 358 1.37 -6.14 -15.30
N HIS A 359 1.44 -5.34 -14.23
CA HIS A 359 2.50 -5.42 -13.23
C HIS A 359 2.53 -6.76 -12.47
N LEU A 360 1.37 -7.34 -12.13
CA LEU A 360 1.31 -8.66 -11.48
C LEU A 360 1.66 -9.76 -12.47
N LEU A 361 1.17 -9.66 -13.71
CA LEU A 361 1.50 -10.63 -14.76
C LEU A 361 2.99 -10.60 -15.07
N ARG A 362 3.59 -9.40 -15.16
CA ARG A 362 5.04 -9.22 -15.28
C ARG A 362 5.77 -9.90 -14.14
N SER A 363 5.38 -9.63 -12.89
CA SER A 363 6.00 -10.27 -11.72
C SER A 363 5.85 -11.80 -11.75
N ALA A 364 4.71 -12.32 -12.18
CA ALA A 364 4.48 -13.76 -12.31
C ALA A 364 5.34 -14.40 -13.41
N VAL A 365 5.43 -13.77 -14.60
CA VAL A 365 6.36 -14.19 -15.66
C VAL A 365 7.79 -14.24 -15.13
N LEU A 366 8.25 -13.17 -14.46
CA LEU A 366 9.61 -13.11 -13.92
C LEU A 366 9.83 -14.17 -12.84
N ALA A 367 8.85 -14.42 -11.97
CA ALA A 367 8.92 -15.49 -10.98
C ALA A 367 9.10 -16.85 -11.66
N GLY A 368 8.30 -17.15 -12.69
CA GLY A 368 8.44 -18.36 -13.50
C GLY A 368 9.81 -18.50 -14.17
N VAL A 369 10.30 -17.42 -14.79
CA VAL A 369 11.63 -17.40 -15.43
C VAL A 369 12.73 -17.69 -14.43
N LEU A 370 12.68 -17.04 -13.26
CA LEU A 370 13.74 -17.09 -12.26
C LEU A 370 13.71 -18.39 -11.46
N ASN A 371 12.53 -18.90 -11.09
CA ASN A 371 12.39 -20.18 -10.37
C ASN A 371 12.85 -21.38 -11.21
N ALA A 372 12.85 -21.28 -12.53
CA ALA A 372 13.37 -22.33 -13.41
C ALA A 372 14.90 -22.49 -13.33
N VAL A 373 15.62 -21.47 -12.83
CA VAL A 373 17.10 -21.43 -12.86
C VAL A 373 17.76 -21.12 -11.52
N LEU A 374 17.00 -20.66 -10.53
CA LEU A 374 17.51 -20.29 -9.22
C LEU A 374 17.05 -21.26 -8.14
N ASP A 375 17.96 -21.57 -7.21
CA ASP A 375 17.64 -22.34 -6.01
C ASP A 375 16.90 -21.51 -4.95
N GLN A 376 16.97 -20.18 -5.04
CA GLN A 376 16.22 -19.29 -4.15
C GLN A 376 14.76 -19.18 -4.60
N LYS A 377 13.82 -19.18 -3.65
CA LYS A 377 12.40 -19.03 -3.94
C LYS A 377 12.07 -17.60 -4.42
N VAL A 378 11.59 -17.48 -5.63
CA VAL A 378 11.11 -16.23 -6.23
C VAL A 378 9.59 -16.26 -6.33
N ASN A 379 8.92 -15.15 -6.06
CA ASN A 379 7.48 -15.00 -6.17
C ASN A 379 7.11 -13.63 -6.73
N VAL A 380 5.81 -13.35 -6.88
CA VAL A 380 5.31 -12.10 -7.46
C VAL A 380 5.73 -10.82 -6.70
N VAL A 381 6.14 -10.94 -5.43
CA VAL A 381 6.59 -9.82 -4.60
C VAL A 381 8.06 -9.49 -4.90
N ASN A 382 8.95 -10.49 -4.89
CA ASN A 382 10.39 -10.26 -5.02
C ASN A 382 10.92 -10.37 -6.47
N ALA A 383 10.15 -10.95 -7.40
CA ALA A 383 10.62 -11.21 -8.76
C ALA A 383 11.20 -9.99 -9.48
N PRO A 384 10.58 -8.79 -9.45
CA PRO A 384 11.15 -7.61 -10.12
C PRO A 384 12.51 -7.20 -9.55
N ALA A 385 12.65 -7.21 -8.22
CA ALA A 385 13.89 -6.84 -7.54
C ALA A 385 15.00 -7.87 -7.84
N VAL A 386 14.66 -9.16 -7.80
CA VAL A 386 15.58 -10.27 -8.11
C VAL A 386 16.05 -10.22 -9.56
N ALA A 387 15.15 -9.90 -10.50
CA ALA A 387 15.47 -9.74 -11.92
C ALA A 387 16.40 -8.54 -12.16
N ALA A 388 16.08 -7.38 -11.59
CA ALA A 388 16.88 -6.16 -11.71
C ALA A 388 18.30 -6.34 -11.15
N ALA A 389 18.45 -6.97 -9.99
CA ALA A 389 19.74 -7.27 -9.37
C ALA A 389 20.64 -8.18 -10.24
N ARG A 390 20.05 -8.90 -11.20
CA ARG A 390 20.75 -9.79 -12.16
C ARG A 390 20.94 -9.15 -13.54
N GLY A 391 20.56 -7.88 -13.70
CA GLY A 391 20.68 -7.15 -14.97
C GLY A 391 19.68 -7.60 -16.04
N LEU A 392 18.62 -8.33 -15.68
CA LEU A 392 17.57 -8.69 -16.64
C LEU A 392 16.74 -7.44 -17.00
N THR A 393 16.72 -7.09 -18.28
CA THR A 393 15.85 -6.01 -18.76
C THR A 393 14.47 -6.57 -19.11
N VAL A 394 13.41 -5.85 -18.75
CA VAL A 394 12.04 -6.25 -19.08
C VAL A 394 11.46 -5.29 -20.12
N GLU A 395 10.99 -5.83 -21.24
CA GLU A 395 10.33 -5.08 -22.32
C GLU A 395 8.84 -5.43 -22.33
N GLU A 396 7.95 -4.46 -22.06
CA GLU A 396 6.49 -4.67 -22.08
C GLU A 396 5.87 -4.04 -23.34
N GLN A 397 4.94 -4.76 -23.98
CA GLN A 397 4.21 -4.27 -25.16
C GLN A 397 2.73 -4.63 -25.07
N THR A 398 1.86 -3.70 -25.42
CA THR A 398 0.42 -3.96 -25.59
C THR A 398 0.08 -4.08 -27.07
N ARG A 399 -0.77 -5.04 -27.42
CA ARG A 399 -1.27 -5.26 -28.79
C ARG A 399 -2.78 -5.41 -28.82
N ARG A 400 -3.39 -5.05 -29.94
CA ARG A 400 -4.77 -5.40 -30.25
C ARG A 400 -4.76 -6.64 -31.15
N ARG A 401 -5.62 -7.62 -30.84
CA ARG A 401 -5.87 -8.78 -31.70
C ARG A 401 -7.18 -8.57 -32.44
N GLU A 402 -7.18 -8.83 -33.74
CA GLU A 402 -8.38 -8.81 -34.58
C GLU A 402 -9.01 -10.21 -34.74
N HIS A 403 -8.21 -11.27 -34.57
CA HIS A 403 -8.62 -12.66 -34.79
C HIS A 403 -8.04 -13.60 -33.72
N GLY A 404 -8.71 -14.72 -33.46
CA GLY A 404 -8.30 -15.72 -32.46
C GLY A 404 -8.74 -15.36 -31.04
N PHE A 405 -8.02 -15.87 -30.04
CA PHE A 405 -8.32 -15.58 -28.63
C PHE A 405 -8.10 -14.09 -28.32
N PRO A 406 -9.06 -13.41 -27.65
CA PRO A 406 -9.00 -11.97 -27.42
C PRO A 406 -7.95 -11.60 -26.37
N ASN A 407 -7.75 -12.46 -25.37
CA ASN A 407 -6.87 -12.23 -24.23
C ASN A 407 -5.68 -13.19 -24.31
N THR A 408 -4.50 -12.69 -24.64
CA THR A 408 -3.30 -13.53 -24.73
C THR A 408 -2.10 -12.89 -24.04
N LEU A 409 -1.18 -13.75 -23.62
CA LEU A 409 0.10 -13.38 -23.04
C LEU A 409 1.21 -14.07 -23.84
N GLU A 410 2.07 -13.28 -24.46
CA GLU A 410 3.28 -13.77 -25.12
C GLU A 410 4.50 -13.43 -24.28
N VAL A 411 5.36 -14.40 -24.05
CA VAL A 411 6.62 -14.24 -23.33
C VAL A 411 7.76 -14.64 -24.26
N SER A 412 8.79 -13.79 -24.34
CA SER A 412 10.04 -14.09 -25.04
C SER A 412 11.24 -13.99 -24.11
N ALA A 413 12.07 -15.02 -24.09
CA ALA A 413 13.41 -15.01 -23.51
C ALA A 413 14.42 -14.67 -24.61
N LEU A 414 15.02 -13.48 -24.54
CA LEU A 414 15.87 -12.94 -25.60
C LEU A 414 17.32 -12.74 -25.12
N PRO A 415 18.33 -13.09 -25.93
CA PRO A 415 19.73 -12.79 -25.65
C PRO A 415 20.05 -11.30 -25.86
N GLU A 416 21.31 -10.92 -25.61
CA GLU A 416 21.82 -9.58 -25.94
C GLU A 416 21.65 -9.26 -27.43
N LYS A 417 21.41 -7.99 -27.76
CA LYS A 417 21.17 -7.54 -29.16
C LYS A 417 22.36 -7.81 -30.10
N THR A 418 23.54 -8.06 -29.56
CA THR A 418 24.82 -8.26 -30.27
C THR A 418 25.08 -9.73 -30.63
N GLY A 419 24.29 -10.69 -30.13
CA GLY A 419 24.47 -12.12 -30.38
C GLY A 419 23.71 -12.63 -31.62
N THR A 420 24.16 -13.77 -32.16
CA THR A 420 23.53 -14.49 -33.28
C THR A 420 22.46 -15.50 -32.85
N ALA A 421 22.30 -15.73 -31.54
CA ALA A 421 21.35 -16.70 -31.00
C ALA A 421 19.90 -16.20 -31.13
N ALA A 422 19.03 -17.04 -31.68
CA ALA A 422 17.59 -16.82 -31.64
C ALA A 422 17.10 -16.97 -30.19
N GLY A 423 16.27 -16.04 -29.73
CA GLY A 423 15.56 -16.20 -28.46
C GLY A 423 14.41 -17.21 -28.58
N PHE A 424 13.79 -17.56 -27.46
CA PHE A 424 12.62 -18.45 -27.43
C PHE A 424 11.37 -17.67 -27.08
N THR A 425 10.25 -17.98 -27.73
CA THR A 425 8.98 -17.29 -27.52
C THR A 425 7.85 -18.29 -27.41
N ALA A 426 6.95 -18.07 -26.46
CA ALA A 426 5.70 -18.80 -26.33
C ALA A 426 4.54 -17.82 -26.07
N GLU A 427 3.39 -18.11 -26.67
CA GLU A 427 2.15 -17.37 -26.43
C GLU A 427 1.11 -18.32 -25.86
N GLY A 428 0.31 -17.84 -24.91
CA GLY A 428 -0.78 -18.60 -24.34
C GLY A 428 -2.01 -17.77 -23.98
N THR A 429 -3.06 -18.47 -23.59
CA THR A 429 -4.35 -17.93 -23.14
C THR A 429 -4.87 -18.75 -21.97
N VAL A 430 -5.93 -18.26 -21.33
CA VAL A 430 -6.73 -19.01 -20.37
C VAL A 430 -8.09 -19.31 -21.01
N LEU A 431 -8.54 -20.56 -20.94
CA LEU A 431 -9.87 -20.95 -21.43
C LEU A 431 -10.97 -20.60 -20.42
N HIS A 432 -12.24 -20.75 -20.81
CA HIS A 432 -13.39 -20.47 -19.96
C HIS A 432 -13.43 -21.30 -18.66
N ASP A 433 -12.82 -22.48 -18.66
CA ASP A 433 -12.69 -23.35 -17.48
C ASP A 433 -11.53 -22.95 -16.57
N GLY A 434 -10.77 -21.90 -16.91
CA GLY A 434 -9.61 -21.43 -16.18
C GLY A 434 -8.30 -22.14 -16.54
N SER A 435 -8.32 -23.10 -17.47
CA SER A 435 -7.12 -23.87 -17.84
C SER A 435 -6.15 -23.04 -18.72
N PRO A 436 -4.84 -23.00 -18.39
CA PRO A 436 -3.85 -22.33 -19.21
C PRO A 436 -3.49 -23.17 -20.45
N ARG A 437 -3.49 -22.54 -21.63
CA ARG A 437 -3.16 -23.14 -22.92
C ARG A 437 -2.01 -22.42 -23.58
N VAL A 438 -1.12 -23.17 -24.21
CA VAL A 438 -0.15 -22.63 -25.18
C VAL A 438 -0.82 -22.58 -26.55
N LEU A 439 -0.77 -21.42 -27.18
CA LEU A 439 -1.30 -21.14 -28.51
C LEU A 439 -0.22 -21.13 -29.60
N GLN A 440 1.02 -20.85 -29.20
CA GLN A 440 2.13 -20.73 -30.14
C GLN A 440 3.45 -20.98 -29.42
N ILE A 441 4.37 -21.67 -30.10
CA ILE A 441 5.78 -21.70 -29.73
C ILE A 441 6.59 -21.28 -30.96
N GLU A 442 7.43 -20.26 -30.82
CA GLU A 442 8.33 -19.77 -31.87
C GLU A 442 7.69 -19.46 -33.23
N GLY A 443 6.48 -18.90 -33.21
CA GLY A 443 5.73 -18.59 -34.43
C GLY A 443 4.94 -19.77 -35.01
N ILE A 444 5.08 -20.97 -34.46
CA ILE A 444 4.32 -22.15 -34.89
C ILE A 444 3.03 -22.24 -34.06
N PRO A 445 1.84 -22.14 -34.68
CA PRO A 445 0.57 -22.27 -33.98
C PRO A 445 0.37 -23.71 -33.48
N LEU A 446 -0.12 -23.84 -32.25
CA LEU A 446 -0.55 -25.10 -31.66
C LEU A 446 -1.63 -24.86 -30.61
N GLU A 447 -2.28 -25.90 -30.13
CA GLU A 447 -3.13 -25.80 -28.94
C GLU A 447 -2.80 -26.96 -27.99
N ALA A 448 -2.14 -26.64 -26.88
CA ALA A 448 -1.74 -27.63 -25.89
C ALA A 448 -2.00 -27.12 -24.48
N GLN A 449 -2.29 -28.04 -23.56
CA GLN A 449 -2.40 -27.72 -22.14
C GLN A 449 -1.02 -27.38 -21.59
N LEU A 450 -0.91 -26.22 -20.92
CA LEU A 450 0.34 -25.82 -20.29
C LEU A 450 0.36 -26.37 -18.86
N GLU A 451 0.39 -27.69 -18.69
CA GLU A 451 0.32 -28.34 -17.38
C GLU A 451 1.18 -29.62 -17.33
N GLY A 452 1.68 -29.94 -16.13
CA GLY A 452 2.46 -31.14 -15.89
C GLY A 452 3.84 -31.10 -16.55
N THR A 453 4.37 -32.29 -16.84
CA THR A 453 5.66 -32.44 -17.51
C THR A 453 5.47 -32.36 -19.03
N ILE A 454 6.02 -31.31 -19.63
CA ILE A 454 5.95 -31.07 -21.07
C ILE A 454 7.32 -31.36 -21.69
N LEU A 455 7.36 -32.29 -22.63
CA LEU A 455 8.54 -32.54 -23.45
C LEU A 455 8.49 -31.69 -24.72
N TYR A 456 9.41 -30.74 -24.84
CA TYR A 456 9.60 -29.94 -26.04
C TYR A 456 10.85 -30.41 -26.79
N LEU A 457 10.72 -30.67 -28.09
CA LEU A 457 11.79 -31.16 -28.95
C LEU A 457 11.81 -30.38 -30.26
N ARG A 458 13.01 -30.10 -30.76
CA ARG A 458 13.24 -29.69 -32.16
C ARG A 458 13.89 -30.84 -32.91
N ASN A 459 13.28 -31.26 -34.00
CA ASN A 459 13.84 -32.27 -34.87
C ASN A 459 14.03 -31.75 -36.30
N ARG A 460 14.86 -32.45 -37.06
CA ARG A 460 14.84 -32.37 -38.53
C ARG A 460 13.67 -33.22 -39.02
N ASP A 461 12.96 -32.71 -40.01
CA ASP A 461 11.82 -33.43 -40.60
C ASP A 461 12.35 -34.56 -41.49
N GLU A 462 12.53 -35.72 -40.88
CA GLU A 462 13.04 -36.93 -41.51
C GLU A 462 12.06 -38.09 -41.23
N PRO A 463 11.83 -39.01 -42.20
CA PRO A 463 10.91 -40.13 -42.00
C PRO A 463 11.25 -40.97 -40.76
N GLY A 464 10.25 -41.25 -39.92
CA GLY A 464 10.36 -42.15 -38.77
C GLY A 464 10.69 -41.51 -37.43
N VAL A 465 11.04 -40.22 -37.39
CA VAL A 465 11.43 -39.52 -36.14
C VAL A 465 10.32 -39.55 -35.08
N ILE A 466 9.07 -39.26 -35.46
CA ILE A 466 7.93 -39.27 -34.51
C ILE A 466 7.71 -40.68 -33.93
N GLY A 467 7.85 -41.72 -34.76
CA GLY A 467 7.71 -43.11 -34.31
C GLY A 467 8.81 -43.53 -33.35
N GLN A 468 10.04 -43.09 -33.57
CA GLN A 468 11.17 -43.34 -32.66
C GLN A 468 10.96 -42.66 -31.30
N ILE A 469 10.53 -41.39 -31.30
CA ILE A 469 10.21 -40.66 -30.06
C ILE A 469 9.13 -41.41 -29.28
N GLY A 470 8.01 -41.74 -29.92
CA GLY A 470 6.90 -42.44 -29.27
C GLY A 470 7.20 -43.87 -28.82
N THR A 471 8.26 -44.50 -29.34
CA THR A 471 8.73 -45.83 -28.88
C THR A 471 9.70 -45.73 -27.70
N THR A 472 10.40 -44.60 -27.58
CA THR A 472 11.44 -44.38 -26.56
C THR A 472 10.84 -43.85 -25.26
N LEU A 473 9.83 -42.99 -25.36
CA LEU A 473 9.01 -42.51 -24.25
C LEU A 473 8.08 -43.61 -23.77
#